data_AF-A0A7K9YR84-F1
#
_entry.id   AF-A0A7K9YR84-F1
#
_cell.length_a   1.000
_cell.length_b   1.000
_cell.length_c   1.000
_cell.angle_alpha   90.00
_cell.angle_beta   90.00
_cell.angle_gamma   90.00
#
_symmetry.space_group_name_H-M   'P 1'
#
loop_
_entity.id
_entity.type
_entity.pdbx_description
1 polymer ?
#
loop_
_entity_poly.entity_id
_entity_poly.type
_entity_poly.pdbx_seq_one_letter_code
_entity_poly.pdbx_strand_id
1 'polypeptide(L)'
;RAMSAPLKKNGEKLSDTFKLLGHRNKEDWKVFDNVIIQNAQNGLVSFELNEHLESFVVVRLSFLLENVYLLLFAQALEEAVCSTMSNVILYRKRENPYKIIVLLTASKELTWELQNLHKEGYFGPPEPTQQFPLREGEQIHFQFRGNIFASENGKDFGKTYRLIFHSQRKPRLELQIKEVDEFGNHSSPHYKGTAVFYKITRGMITKEWKQPLPHGNYQCQSPLCKLPLTLPKREKLINRPQSTKRIFCDSSEALWDNLLYWLAEELAEDNTSLNALRLPIHRSMLQLVRLKCPDNSIHQNYELLCCWQKTLPRSADKQQLLSRYLQKSGRRDLSEELRFKWQNKVFT
;
A
#
# COMPACT_ATOMS: atom_id res chain seq x y z
N ARG A 1 23.51 -7.78 88.03
CA ARG A 1 22.62 -6.61 87.93
C ARG A 1 23.00 -5.87 86.64
N ALA A 2 22.11 -5.88 85.65
CA ALA A 2 22.05 -5.07 84.41
C ALA A 2 21.23 -5.90 83.40
N MET A 3 19.91 -5.95 83.61
CA MET A 3 18.92 -5.10 82.95
C MET A 3 18.71 -5.47 81.48
N SER A 4 17.69 -6.30 81.31
CA SER A 4 16.87 -6.43 80.12
C SER A 4 16.45 -5.04 79.59
N ALA A 5 16.54 -4.89 78.28
CA ALA A 5 15.79 -3.89 77.53
C ALA A 5 14.95 -4.63 76.47
N PRO A 6 13.63 -4.79 76.68
CA PRO A 6 12.69 -5.19 75.65
C PRO A 6 11.99 -3.93 75.12
N LEU A 7 12.00 -3.67 73.81
CA LEU A 7 11.15 -2.67 73.14
C LEU A 7 11.47 -2.77 71.62
N LYS A 8 10.56 -2.87 70.65
CA LYS A 8 9.10 -2.70 70.66
C LYS A 8 8.53 -3.20 69.31
N LYS A 9 7.44 -3.97 69.41
CA LYS A 9 6.22 -3.97 68.57
C LYS A 9 6.31 -4.28 67.06
N ASN A 10 5.88 -5.51 66.73
CA ASN A 10 4.68 -5.81 65.93
C ASN A 10 4.22 -4.67 65.01
N GLY A 11 4.79 -4.61 63.80
CA GLY A 11 3.95 -4.38 62.63
C GLY A 11 3.20 -5.68 62.37
N GLU A 12 1.89 -5.60 62.17
CA GLU A 12 1.03 -6.73 61.79
C GLU A 12 1.69 -7.48 60.63
N LYS A 13 2.31 -8.63 60.91
CA LYS A 13 2.69 -9.60 59.89
C LYS A 13 1.38 -10.18 59.40
N LEU A 14 0.76 -9.53 58.41
CA LEU A 14 -0.07 -10.25 57.45
C LEU A 14 0.72 -11.51 57.12
N SER A 15 0.16 -12.67 57.44
CA SER A 15 0.86 -13.94 57.39
C SER A 15 1.43 -14.10 55.99
N ASP A 16 2.72 -13.85 55.83
CA ASP A 16 3.38 -14.01 54.54
C ASP A 16 3.32 -15.50 54.22
N THR A 17 2.44 -15.86 53.29
CA THR A 17 2.28 -17.24 52.86
C THR A 17 3.10 -17.46 51.60
N PHE A 18 3.86 -18.54 51.58
CA PHE A 18 4.54 -18.98 50.36
C PHE A 18 3.64 -19.97 49.62
N LYS A 19 3.60 -19.85 48.30
CA LYS A 19 2.94 -20.81 47.41
C LYS A 19 3.93 -21.30 46.37
N LEU A 20 3.93 -22.60 46.12
CA LEU A 20 4.71 -23.22 45.05
C LEU A 20 3.83 -23.45 43.83
N LEU A 21 4.30 -22.95 42.69
CA LEU A 21 3.71 -23.16 41.38
C LEU A 21 4.68 -23.99 40.56
N GLY A 22 4.19 -24.96 39.80
CA GLY A 22 5.03 -25.73 38.91
C GLY A 22 4.23 -26.54 37.91
N HIS A 23 4.92 -27.09 36.92
CA HIS A 23 4.31 -28.01 35.97
C HIS A 23 5.24 -29.19 35.67
N ARG A 24 4.65 -30.23 35.10
CA ARG A 24 5.32 -31.48 34.73
C ARG A 24 5.08 -31.74 33.25
N ASN A 25 6.13 -31.99 32.47
CA ASN A 25 6.05 -32.46 31.07
C ASN A 25 4.95 -31.81 30.21
N LYS A 26 5.06 -30.50 29.97
CA LYS A 26 4.09 -29.70 29.16
C LYS A 26 2.63 -29.69 29.66
N GLU A 27 2.35 -30.15 30.88
CA GLU A 27 1.06 -29.88 31.53
C GLU A 27 0.94 -28.41 31.90
N ASP A 28 -0.29 -27.95 32.13
CA ASP A 28 -0.55 -26.60 32.64
C ASP A 28 0.03 -26.43 34.05
N TRP A 29 0.35 -25.18 34.39
CA TRP A 29 0.76 -24.78 35.73
C TRP A 29 -0.23 -25.27 36.79
N LYS A 30 0.30 -25.75 37.91
CA LYS A 30 -0.47 -26.21 39.07
C LYS A 30 0.07 -25.57 40.35
N VAL A 31 -0.84 -25.35 41.30
CA VAL A 31 -0.49 -24.90 42.66
C VAL A 31 -0.29 -26.12 43.54
N PHE A 32 0.84 -26.18 44.24
CA PHE A 32 1.18 -27.26 45.16
C PHE A 32 0.92 -26.82 46.60
N ASP A 33 -0.31 -27.04 47.06
CA ASP A 33 -0.74 -26.65 48.41
C ASP A 33 -0.19 -27.56 49.52
N ASN A 34 0.20 -28.79 49.18
CA ASN A 34 0.66 -29.80 50.14
C ASN A 34 2.16 -29.71 50.48
N VAL A 35 2.89 -28.77 49.86
CA VAL A 35 4.34 -28.63 50.04
C VAL A 35 4.60 -27.60 51.13
N ILE A 36 5.29 -28.01 52.20
CA ILE A 36 5.69 -27.11 53.28
C ILE A 36 6.94 -26.34 52.85
N ILE A 37 6.79 -25.03 52.75
CA ILE A 37 7.85 -24.13 52.31
C ILE A 37 8.46 -23.43 53.54
N GLN A 38 9.75 -23.67 53.77
CA GLN A 38 10.50 -23.09 54.87
C GLN A 38 11.28 -21.85 54.37
N ASN A 39 11.15 -20.74 55.09
CA ASN A 39 11.93 -19.54 54.82
C ASN A 39 13.34 -19.71 55.42
N ALA A 40 14.35 -19.81 54.57
CA ALA A 40 15.74 -19.90 54.98
C ALA A 40 16.34 -18.49 55.14
N GLN A 41 17.49 -18.39 55.81
CA GLN A 41 18.16 -17.09 55.98
C GLN A 41 18.59 -16.52 54.62
N ASN A 42 18.65 -15.19 54.53
CA ASN A 42 19.09 -14.43 53.35
C ASN A 42 18.16 -14.47 52.12
N GLY A 43 16.85 -14.63 52.33
CA GLY A 43 15.87 -14.60 51.22
C GLY A 43 15.84 -15.89 50.39
N LEU A 44 16.51 -16.94 50.87
CA LEU A 44 16.42 -18.28 50.32
C LEU A 44 15.20 -18.99 50.89
N VAL A 45 14.71 -19.99 50.16
CA VAL A 45 13.56 -20.78 50.54
C VAL A 45 13.90 -22.25 50.32
N SER A 46 13.56 -23.10 51.28
CA SER A 46 13.77 -24.55 51.22
C SER A 46 12.45 -25.29 51.29
N PHE A 47 12.29 -26.32 50.46
CA PHE A 47 11.14 -27.20 50.44
C PHE A 47 11.56 -28.55 49.87
N GLU A 48 10.86 -29.61 50.25
CA GLU A 48 11.09 -30.95 49.75
C GLU A 48 9.99 -31.33 48.77
N LEU A 49 10.39 -31.95 47.64
CA LEU A 49 9.47 -32.44 46.63
C LEU A 49 9.55 -33.96 46.56
N ASN A 50 8.39 -34.61 46.62
CA ASN A 50 8.28 -36.04 46.40
C ASN A 50 8.30 -36.41 44.91
N GLU A 51 8.04 -35.43 44.04
CA GLU A 51 7.96 -35.60 42.58
C GLU A 51 8.83 -34.58 41.85
N HIS A 52 9.29 -34.95 40.66
CA HIS A 52 10.08 -34.07 39.81
C HIS A 52 9.20 -33.02 39.11
N LEU A 53 9.60 -31.75 39.21
CA LEU A 53 9.03 -30.63 38.46
C LEU A 53 10.02 -30.18 37.38
N GLU A 54 9.51 -29.91 36.17
CA GLU A 54 10.33 -29.45 35.04
C GLU A 54 10.69 -27.96 35.20
N SER A 55 9.74 -27.17 35.71
CA SER A 55 9.95 -25.77 36.09
C SER A 55 9.02 -25.40 37.24
N PHE A 56 9.48 -24.50 38.10
CA PHE A 56 8.75 -24.07 39.28
C PHE A 56 9.04 -22.61 39.64
N VAL A 57 8.10 -21.99 40.35
CA VAL A 57 8.20 -20.64 40.91
C VAL A 57 7.63 -20.65 42.32
N VAL A 58 8.37 -20.05 43.25
CA VAL A 58 7.86 -19.80 44.61
C VAL A 58 7.42 -18.35 44.71
N VAL A 59 6.16 -18.13 45.09
CA VAL A 59 5.60 -16.79 45.25
C VAL A 59 5.36 -16.54 46.73
N ARG A 60 5.90 -15.43 47.24
CA ARG A 60 5.56 -14.90 48.56
C ARG A 60 4.37 -13.97 48.41
N LEU A 61 3.29 -14.29 49.12
CA LEU A 61 2.07 -13.51 49.12
C LEU A 61 1.90 -12.82 50.47
N SER A 62 1.74 -11.49 50.43
CA SER A 62 1.43 -10.69 51.61
C SER A 62 -0.08 -10.61 51.89
N PHE A 63 -0.91 -11.22 51.03
CA PHE A 63 -2.35 -11.33 51.19
C PHE A 63 -2.85 -12.64 50.56
N LEU A 64 -4.04 -13.11 50.97
CA LEU A 64 -4.65 -14.30 50.40
C LEU A 64 -5.09 -14.02 48.96
N LEU A 65 -4.59 -14.82 48.01
CA LEU A 65 -4.96 -14.76 46.61
C LEU A 65 -5.48 -16.13 46.17
N GLU A 66 -6.56 -16.16 45.39
CA GLU A 66 -7.09 -17.41 44.85
C GLU A 66 -6.09 -18.05 43.87
N ASN A 67 -6.05 -19.39 43.88
CA ASN A 67 -5.14 -20.17 43.04
C ASN A 67 -5.28 -19.85 41.54
N VAL A 68 -6.48 -19.48 41.07
CA VAL A 68 -6.73 -19.13 39.66
C VAL A 68 -5.85 -17.96 39.21
N TYR A 69 -5.72 -16.92 40.03
CA TYR A 69 -4.89 -15.75 39.67
C TYR A 69 -3.40 -16.08 39.70
N LEU A 70 -2.96 -16.97 40.59
CA LEU A 70 -1.56 -17.43 40.61
C LEU A 70 -1.20 -18.22 39.36
N LEU A 71 -2.12 -19.04 38.86
CA LEU A 71 -1.95 -19.78 37.61
C LEU A 71 -1.88 -18.85 36.40
N LEU A 72 -2.80 -17.87 36.31
CA LEU A 72 -2.77 -16.84 35.28
C LEU A 72 -1.46 -16.03 35.34
N PHE A 73 -1.01 -15.68 36.55
CA PHE A 73 0.27 -15.00 36.75
C PHE A 73 1.45 -15.83 36.25
N ALA A 74 1.52 -17.11 36.62
CA ALA A 74 2.62 -17.99 36.19
C ALA A 74 2.64 -18.14 34.66
N GLN A 75 1.47 -18.31 34.03
CA GLN A 75 1.34 -18.37 32.57
C GLN A 75 1.80 -17.07 31.90
N ALA A 76 1.38 -15.92 32.42
CA ALA A 76 1.78 -14.62 31.89
C ALA A 76 3.28 -14.35 32.10
N LEU A 77 3.84 -14.78 33.24
CA LEU A 77 5.26 -14.66 33.55
C LEU A 77 6.10 -15.54 32.61
N GLU A 78 5.72 -16.81 32.44
CA GLU A 78 6.37 -17.71 31.49
C GLU A 78 6.29 -17.15 30.07
N GLU A 79 5.13 -16.65 29.66
CA GLU A 79 4.98 -15.98 28.37
C GLU A 79 5.93 -14.78 28.22
N ALA A 80 6.04 -13.93 29.23
CA ALA A 80 6.90 -12.76 29.20
C ALA A 80 8.40 -13.12 29.19
N VAL A 81 8.81 -14.15 29.93
CA VAL A 81 10.21 -14.59 30.03
C VAL A 81 10.65 -15.34 28.77
N CYS A 82 9.78 -16.17 28.21
CA CYS A 82 10.10 -16.97 27.02
C CYS A 82 9.89 -16.21 25.71
N SER A 83 9.25 -15.03 25.73
CA SER A 83 9.00 -14.23 24.54
C SER A 83 10.02 -13.11 24.36
N THR A 84 10.50 -12.95 23.14
CA THR A 84 11.34 -11.83 22.72
C THR A 84 10.54 -10.90 21.82
N MET A 85 10.49 -9.61 22.16
CA MET A 85 9.92 -8.59 21.28
C MET A 85 10.73 -8.50 19.99
N SER A 86 10.03 -8.63 18.87
CA SER A 86 10.62 -8.73 17.53
C SER A 86 9.90 -7.84 16.52
N ASN A 87 10.60 -7.50 15.45
CA ASN A 87 10.08 -6.72 14.33
C ASN A 87 10.37 -7.42 13.00
N VAL A 88 9.49 -7.26 12.02
CA VAL A 88 9.76 -7.64 10.63
C VAL A 88 10.14 -6.39 9.84
N ILE A 89 11.19 -6.52 9.05
CA ILE A 89 11.69 -5.50 8.14
C ILE A 89 11.52 -6.03 6.72
N LEU A 90 11.00 -5.19 5.82
CA LEU A 90 10.80 -5.50 4.41
C LEU A 90 11.33 -4.35 3.58
N TYR A 91 12.56 -4.46 3.07
CA TYR A 91 13.24 -3.39 2.33
C TYR A 91 13.59 -3.80 0.91
N ARG A 92 13.72 -2.81 0.03
CA ARG A 92 14.10 -2.98 -1.37
C ARG A 92 15.56 -2.59 -1.60
N LYS A 93 16.23 -3.26 -2.54
CA LYS A 93 17.60 -2.91 -2.91
C LYS A 93 17.59 -1.67 -3.83
N ARG A 94 18.43 -0.69 -3.54
CA ARG A 94 18.53 0.57 -4.31
C ARG A 94 19.00 0.33 -5.74
N GLU A 95 19.97 -0.56 -5.93
CA GLU A 95 20.54 -0.90 -7.24
C GLU A 95 19.55 -1.66 -8.13
N ASN A 96 18.69 -2.48 -7.53
CA ASN A 96 17.74 -3.30 -8.25
C ASN A 96 16.39 -3.32 -7.50
N PRO A 97 15.38 -2.57 -8.00
CA PRO A 97 14.09 -2.46 -7.31
C PRO A 97 13.30 -3.78 -7.32
N TYR A 98 13.70 -4.75 -8.16
CA TYR A 98 13.10 -6.09 -8.20
C TYR A 98 13.69 -7.03 -7.14
N LYS A 99 14.67 -6.60 -6.35
CA LYS A 99 15.20 -7.38 -5.22
C LYS A 99 14.76 -6.77 -3.90
N ILE A 100 14.26 -7.62 -3.02
CA ILE A 100 13.84 -7.26 -1.66
C ILE A 100 14.48 -8.18 -0.64
N ILE A 101 14.53 -7.71 0.59
CA ILE A 101 14.93 -8.49 1.76
C ILE A 101 13.83 -8.45 2.80
N VAL A 102 13.53 -9.62 3.37
CA VAL A 102 12.64 -9.79 4.52
C VAL A 102 13.50 -10.30 5.66
N LEU A 103 13.58 -9.51 6.74
CA LEU A 103 14.38 -9.81 7.92
C LEU A 103 13.49 -9.81 9.15
N LEU A 104 13.66 -10.81 10.00
CA LEU A 104 13.04 -10.86 11.32
C LEU A 104 14.15 -10.66 12.37
N THR A 105 14.00 -9.64 13.20
CA THR A 105 15.01 -9.24 14.19
C THR A 105 14.38 -8.92 15.55
N ALA A 106 15.15 -9.05 16.62
CA ALA A 106 14.73 -8.61 17.95
C ALA A 106 14.66 -7.08 18.01
N SER A 107 13.65 -6.54 18.70
CA SER A 107 13.40 -5.10 18.78
C SER A 107 14.58 -4.32 19.38
N LYS A 108 15.36 -4.94 20.27
CA LYS A 108 16.56 -4.36 20.87
C LYS A 108 17.68 -4.11 19.85
N GLU A 109 17.74 -4.91 18.79
CA GLU A 109 18.78 -4.86 17.76
C GLU A 109 18.35 -4.09 16.50
N LEU A 110 17.08 -3.67 16.44
CA LEU A 110 16.46 -3.06 15.27
C LEU A 110 17.29 -1.92 14.68
N THR A 111 17.72 -0.96 15.51
CA THR A 111 18.46 0.22 15.04
C THR A 111 19.78 -0.16 14.36
N TRP A 112 20.50 -1.14 14.91
CA TRP A 112 21.75 -1.63 14.34
C TRP A 112 21.49 -2.35 13.01
N GLU A 113 20.46 -3.19 12.95
CA GLU A 113 20.12 -3.94 11.73
C GLU A 113 19.73 -3.00 10.59
N LEU A 114 18.97 -1.95 10.89
CA LEU A 114 18.61 -0.94 9.91
C LEU A 114 19.84 -0.24 9.34
N GLN A 115 20.82 0.12 10.19
CA GLN A 115 22.08 0.71 9.72
C GLN A 115 22.86 -0.24 8.81
N ASN A 116 22.87 -1.53 9.11
CA ASN A 116 23.53 -2.52 8.27
C ASN A 116 22.83 -2.73 6.94
N LEU A 117 21.50 -2.83 6.94
CA LEU A 117 20.71 -2.88 5.70
C LEU A 117 20.97 -1.65 4.81
N HIS A 118 21.07 -0.47 5.40
CA HIS A 118 21.41 0.75 4.66
C HIS A 118 22.81 0.68 4.03
N LYS A 119 23.80 0.11 4.73
CA LYS A 119 25.15 -0.13 4.18
C LYS A 119 25.14 -1.13 3.01
N GLU A 120 24.28 -2.15 3.09
CA GLU A 120 24.08 -3.13 2.00
C GLU A 120 23.26 -2.58 0.82
N GLY A 121 22.73 -1.35 0.94
CA GLY A 121 21.96 -0.69 -0.10
C GLY A 121 20.46 -1.02 -0.07
N TYR A 122 19.94 -1.60 1.01
CA TYR A 122 18.53 -1.87 1.21
C TYR A 122 17.85 -0.71 1.95
N PHE A 123 16.74 -0.20 1.42
CA PHE A 123 16.02 0.94 2.01
C PHE A 123 14.50 0.74 1.97
N GLY A 124 13.81 1.34 2.95
CA GLY A 124 12.35 1.50 2.99
C GLY A 124 11.90 2.79 2.28
N PRO A 125 10.58 3.05 2.16
CA PRO A 125 9.45 2.38 2.83
C PRO A 125 9.15 0.98 2.29
N PRO A 126 8.39 0.14 3.02
CA PRO A 126 7.65 0.43 4.27
C PRO A 126 8.54 0.51 5.52
N GLU A 127 8.06 1.16 6.58
CA GLU A 127 8.71 1.12 7.89
C GLU A 127 8.65 -0.30 8.50
N PRO A 128 9.59 -0.65 9.40
CA PRO A 128 9.50 -1.90 10.16
C PRO A 128 8.16 -2.02 10.89
N THR A 129 7.72 -3.26 11.13
CA THR A 129 6.47 -3.49 11.85
C THR A 129 6.54 -2.95 13.28
N GLN A 130 5.39 -2.76 13.92
CA GLN A 130 5.34 -2.65 15.37
C GLN A 130 5.95 -3.90 16.03
N GLN A 131 6.45 -3.74 17.26
CA GLN A 131 7.02 -4.86 18.01
C GLN A 131 5.94 -5.86 18.39
N PHE A 132 6.25 -7.14 18.28
CA PHE A 132 5.37 -8.22 18.69
C PHE A 132 6.17 -9.35 19.36
N PRO A 133 5.57 -10.09 20.32
CA PRO A 133 6.28 -11.15 21.03
C PRO A 133 6.43 -12.40 20.16
N LEU A 134 7.63 -12.97 20.15
CA LEU A 134 7.93 -14.29 19.56
C LEU A 134 8.68 -15.19 20.53
N ARG A 135 8.33 -16.47 20.54
CA ARG A 135 9.05 -17.52 21.27
C ARG A 135 9.98 -18.30 20.35
N GLU A 136 11.03 -18.87 20.93
CA GLU A 136 11.98 -19.72 20.21
C GLU A 136 11.27 -20.84 19.43
N GLY A 137 11.54 -20.92 18.13
CA GLY A 137 10.94 -21.91 17.22
C GLY A 137 9.55 -21.56 16.69
N GLU A 138 8.96 -20.42 17.05
CA GLU A 138 7.78 -19.89 16.36
C GLU A 138 8.13 -19.43 14.94
N GLN A 139 7.14 -19.42 14.05
CA GLN A 139 7.34 -19.12 12.64
C GLN A 139 6.49 -17.95 12.19
N ILE A 140 7.06 -17.12 11.31
CA ILE A 140 6.34 -16.08 10.58
C ILE A 140 6.16 -16.54 9.15
N HIS A 141 4.91 -16.73 8.75
CA HIS A 141 4.56 -17.04 7.38
C HIS A 141 4.09 -15.78 6.66
N PHE A 142 4.44 -15.61 5.39
CA PHE A 142 3.99 -14.45 4.65
C PHE A 142 3.78 -14.72 3.17
N GLN A 143 2.90 -13.91 2.59
CA GLN A 143 2.51 -13.99 1.19
C GLN A 143 2.33 -12.59 0.61
N PHE A 144 2.58 -12.46 -0.68
CA PHE A 144 2.35 -11.22 -1.41
C PHE A 144 0.95 -11.21 -2.00
N ARG A 145 0.24 -10.10 -1.85
CA ARG A 145 -1.09 -9.83 -2.40
C ARG A 145 -1.07 -8.57 -3.25
N GLY A 146 -2.04 -8.46 -4.15
CA GLY A 146 -2.13 -7.36 -5.11
C GLY A 146 -1.32 -7.64 -6.36
N ASN A 147 -0.77 -6.59 -6.97
CA ASN A 147 -0.11 -6.69 -8.28
C ASN A 147 1.41 -6.95 -8.18
N ILE A 148 1.87 -7.57 -7.09
CA ILE A 148 3.28 -7.92 -6.87
C ILE A 148 3.34 -9.37 -6.37
N PHE A 149 4.17 -10.19 -7.03
CA PHE A 149 4.59 -11.49 -6.51
C PHE A 149 6.07 -11.48 -6.15
N ALA A 150 6.46 -12.39 -5.27
CA ALA A 150 7.85 -12.71 -5.01
C ALA A 150 8.19 -14.13 -5.48
N SER A 151 9.48 -14.37 -5.70
CA SER A 151 10.11 -15.66 -5.99
C SER A 151 11.50 -15.68 -5.36
N GLU A 152 11.91 -16.83 -4.83
CA GLU A 152 13.29 -17.04 -4.35
C GLU A 152 14.27 -17.23 -5.52
N ASN A 153 13.85 -18.04 -6.52
CA ASN A 153 14.69 -18.42 -7.67
C ASN A 153 14.40 -17.61 -8.96
N GLY A 154 13.60 -16.55 -8.88
CA GLY A 154 13.11 -15.77 -10.04
C GLY A 154 12.18 -16.51 -11.02
N LYS A 155 11.73 -17.73 -10.73
CA LYS A 155 10.90 -18.57 -11.62
C LYS A 155 9.54 -18.93 -11.01
N ASP A 156 9.48 -19.16 -9.70
CA ASP A 156 8.31 -19.69 -9.00
C ASP A 156 7.62 -18.58 -8.20
N PHE A 157 6.73 -17.84 -8.85
CA PHE A 157 6.00 -16.74 -8.24
C PHE A 157 4.71 -17.21 -7.54
N GLY A 158 4.34 -16.52 -6.46
CA GLY A 158 3.05 -16.74 -5.76
C GLY A 158 3.09 -17.82 -4.66
N LYS A 159 4.27 -18.19 -4.17
CA LYS A 159 4.44 -19.10 -3.03
C LYS A 159 4.30 -18.38 -1.69
N THR A 160 4.01 -19.17 -0.64
CA THR A 160 4.07 -18.72 0.75
C THR A 160 5.49 -18.92 1.29
N TYR A 161 6.02 -17.91 1.97
CA TYR A 161 7.37 -17.91 2.57
C TYR A 161 7.30 -18.07 4.08
N ARG A 162 8.39 -18.57 4.68
CA ARG A 162 8.52 -18.75 6.13
C ARG A 162 9.83 -18.20 6.67
N LEU A 163 9.79 -17.61 7.86
CA LEU A 163 10.94 -17.27 8.69
C LEU A 163 10.75 -17.94 10.05
N ILE A 164 11.78 -18.65 10.53
CA ILE A 164 11.76 -19.32 11.84
C ILE A 164 12.52 -18.44 12.82
N PHE A 165 11.88 -18.11 13.94
CA PHE A 165 12.50 -17.30 14.97
C PHE A 165 13.46 -18.13 15.81
N HIS A 166 14.69 -17.64 15.87
CA HIS A 166 15.74 -18.16 16.73
C HIS A 166 16.48 -16.97 17.35
N SER A 167 16.54 -16.93 18.67
CA SER A 167 17.18 -15.83 19.44
C SER A 167 18.64 -15.61 19.08
N GLN A 168 19.37 -16.64 18.65
CA GLN A 168 20.79 -16.57 18.30
C GLN A 168 21.06 -16.48 16.79
N ARG A 169 20.01 -16.49 15.96
CA ARG A 169 20.16 -16.41 14.50
C ARG A 169 19.41 -15.21 13.96
N LYS A 170 19.81 -14.78 12.77
CA LYS A 170 19.17 -13.67 12.05
C LYS A 170 18.41 -14.25 10.85
N PRO A 171 17.14 -14.67 11.04
CA PRO A 171 16.34 -15.22 9.96
C PRO A 171 16.10 -14.15 8.88
N ARG A 172 16.78 -14.34 7.75
CA ARG A 172 16.77 -13.43 6.60
C ARG A 172 16.38 -14.18 5.34
N LEU A 173 15.60 -13.55 4.47
CA LEU A 173 15.22 -14.09 3.18
C LEU A 173 15.30 -13.01 2.11
N GLU A 174 16.13 -13.25 1.10
CA GLU A 174 16.21 -12.40 -0.10
C GLU A 174 15.28 -12.95 -1.17
N LEU A 175 14.44 -12.08 -1.73
CA LEU A 175 13.46 -12.46 -2.74
C LEU A 175 13.54 -11.53 -3.95
N GLN A 176 13.21 -12.08 -5.11
CA GLN A 176 12.96 -11.31 -6.32
C GLN A 176 11.46 -11.07 -6.48
N ILE A 177 11.07 -9.82 -6.68
CA ILE A 177 9.68 -9.44 -6.91
C ILE A 177 9.43 -9.13 -8.39
N LYS A 178 8.20 -9.37 -8.85
CA LYS A 178 7.72 -9.07 -10.20
C LYS A 178 6.25 -8.65 -10.15
N GLU A 179 5.82 -7.84 -11.11
CA GLU A 179 4.40 -7.56 -11.33
C GLU A 179 3.61 -8.81 -11.76
N VAL A 180 2.33 -8.85 -11.38
CA VAL A 180 1.41 -9.92 -11.79
C VAL A 180 0.78 -9.59 -13.13
N ASP A 181 0.26 -8.38 -13.24
CA ASP A 181 -0.37 -7.79 -14.40
C ASP A 181 0.37 -6.50 -14.76
N GLU A 182 0.96 -6.48 -15.96
CA GLU A 182 1.68 -5.32 -16.50
C GLU A 182 0.76 -4.11 -16.74
N PHE A 183 -0.55 -4.33 -16.91
CA PHE A 183 -1.54 -3.28 -17.11
C PHE A 183 -2.20 -2.85 -15.80
N GLY A 184 -1.96 -3.59 -14.72
CA GLY A 184 -2.49 -3.31 -13.40
C GLY A 184 -2.02 -1.96 -12.86
N ASN A 185 -2.85 -1.33 -12.02
CA ASN A 185 -2.59 -0.01 -11.44
C ASN A 185 -2.35 1.09 -12.50
N HIS A 186 -3.10 1.11 -13.62
CA HIS A 186 -2.93 2.06 -14.73
C HIS A 186 -2.76 3.53 -14.28
N SER A 187 -3.53 3.97 -13.29
CA SER A 187 -3.51 5.35 -12.78
C SER A 187 -2.32 5.70 -11.88
N SER A 188 -1.32 4.82 -11.76
CA SER A 188 -0.17 4.96 -10.87
C SER A 188 1.13 4.68 -11.61
N PRO A 189 2.20 5.47 -11.37
CA PRO A 189 3.54 5.21 -11.92
C PRO A 189 4.23 3.99 -11.30
N HIS A 190 3.60 3.39 -10.28
CA HIS A 190 4.10 2.21 -9.58
C HIS A 190 3.06 1.09 -9.57
N TYR A 191 3.50 -0.16 -9.73
CA TYR A 191 2.72 -1.33 -9.35
C TYR A 191 2.61 -1.38 -7.83
N LYS A 192 1.41 -1.72 -7.33
CA LYS A 192 1.13 -1.75 -5.88
C LYS A 192 0.84 -3.17 -5.43
N GLY A 193 1.46 -3.55 -4.33
CA GLY A 193 1.25 -4.83 -3.66
C GLY A 193 1.35 -4.70 -2.16
N THR A 194 1.12 -5.80 -1.45
CA THR A 194 1.19 -5.85 0.00
C THR A 194 1.70 -7.22 0.44
N ALA A 195 2.72 -7.25 1.29
CA ALA A 195 3.13 -8.46 1.99
C ALA A 195 2.30 -8.62 3.27
N VAL A 196 1.65 -9.77 3.43
CA VAL A 196 0.80 -10.08 4.58
C VAL A 196 1.49 -11.15 5.41
N PHE A 197 1.71 -10.87 6.69
CA PHE A 197 2.44 -11.75 7.62
C PHE A 197 1.48 -12.37 8.63
N TYR A 198 1.73 -13.63 9.00
CA TYR A 198 0.97 -14.42 9.95
C TYR A 198 1.92 -15.04 10.97
N LYS A 199 1.55 -14.97 12.26
CA LYS A 199 2.28 -15.64 13.34
C LYS A 199 1.77 -17.07 13.49
N ILE A 200 2.67 -18.05 13.46
CA ILE A 200 2.38 -19.46 13.65
C ILE A 200 3.07 -19.95 14.92
N THR A 201 2.28 -20.31 15.92
CA THR A 201 2.78 -20.79 17.21
C THR A 201 3.14 -22.27 17.15
N ARG A 202 3.98 -22.75 18.08
CA ARG A 202 4.41 -24.17 18.10
C ARG A 202 3.24 -25.17 18.19
N GLY A 203 2.18 -24.83 18.93
CA GLY A 203 0.98 -25.68 19.03
C GLY A 203 0.21 -25.80 17.71
N MET A 204 0.33 -24.82 16.83
CA MET A 204 -0.23 -24.89 15.48
C MET A 204 0.65 -25.78 14.60
N ILE A 205 1.97 -25.70 14.73
CA ILE A 205 2.94 -26.44 13.89
C ILE A 205 2.75 -27.95 13.97
N THR A 206 2.41 -28.49 15.15
CA THR A 206 2.29 -29.93 15.42
C THR A 206 1.18 -30.65 14.66
N LYS A 207 0.23 -29.94 14.03
CA LYS A 207 -0.91 -30.59 13.37
C LYS A 207 -0.75 -30.92 11.87
N GLU A 208 0.27 -30.44 11.15
CA GLU A 208 0.49 -30.74 9.71
C GLU A 208 1.66 -29.94 9.06
N TRP A 209 2.35 -29.07 9.81
CA TRP A 209 2.97 -27.87 9.23
C TRP A 209 4.48 -27.99 8.98
N LYS A 210 4.90 -29.05 8.27
CA LYS A 210 6.27 -29.14 7.76
C LYS A 210 6.49 -28.28 6.50
N GLN A 211 5.41 -27.92 5.81
CA GLN A 211 5.42 -27.08 4.59
C GLN A 211 4.52 -25.85 4.75
N PRO A 212 4.80 -24.73 4.06
CA PRO A 212 3.89 -23.58 3.99
C PRO A 212 2.55 -24.02 3.38
N LEU A 213 1.42 -23.66 4.00
CA LEU A 213 0.09 -24.00 3.46
C LEU A 213 -0.16 -23.45 2.05
N PRO A 214 -1.03 -24.11 1.27
CA PRO A 214 -1.77 -23.50 0.16
C PRO A 214 -2.59 -22.28 0.63
N HIS A 215 -2.80 -21.32 -0.28
CA HIS A 215 -3.37 -19.99 -0.03
C HIS A 215 -4.73 -19.95 0.73
N GLY A 216 -5.49 -21.06 0.74
CA GLY A 216 -6.84 -21.14 1.33
C GLY A 216 -6.87 -21.17 2.86
N ASN A 217 -5.92 -21.84 3.52
CA ASN A 217 -6.03 -22.11 4.96
C ASN A 217 -5.61 -20.91 5.86
N TYR A 218 -4.93 -19.90 5.31
CA TYR A 218 -4.64 -18.65 6.05
C TYR A 218 -5.85 -17.70 6.15
N GLN A 219 -6.93 -17.94 5.40
CA GLN A 219 -8.08 -17.02 5.35
C GLN A 219 -8.84 -16.92 6.68
N CYS A 220 -8.72 -17.93 7.55
CA CYS A 220 -9.35 -17.92 8.89
C CYS A 220 -8.50 -17.22 9.97
N GLN A 221 -7.27 -16.79 9.69
CA GLN A 221 -6.40 -16.18 10.71
C GLN A 221 -6.24 -14.67 10.48
N SER A 222 -6.31 -13.92 11.58
CA SER A 222 -5.99 -12.49 11.56
C SER A 222 -4.49 -12.30 11.26
N PRO A 223 -4.13 -11.53 10.22
CA PRO A 223 -2.73 -11.28 9.91
C PRO A 223 -2.08 -10.47 11.03
N LEU A 224 -0.83 -10.79 11.33
CA LEU A 224 0.00 -10.07 12.29
C LEU A 224 0.22 -8.64 11.81
N CYS A 225 0.56 -8.47 10.53
CA CYS A 225 0.76 -7.17 9.92
C CYS A 225 0.66 -7.23 8.39
N LYS A 226 0.51 -6.05 7.79
CA LYS A 226 0.47 -5.85 6.34
C LYS A 226 1.45 -4.75 5.97
N LEU A 227 2.47 -5.10 5.20
CA LEU A 227 3.50 -4.15 4.76
C LEU A 227 3.28 -3.81 3.27
N PRO A 228 2.98 -2.54 2.93
CA PRO A 228 2.75 -2.14 1.55
C PRO A 228 4.06 -2.14 0.75
N LEU A 229 3.97 -2.47 -0.53
CA LEU A 229 5.08 -2.48 -1.47
C LEU A 229 4.73 -1.78 -2.76
N THR A 230 5.73 -1.12 -3.33
CA THR A 230 5.61 -0.45 -4.63
C THR A 230 6.80 -0.78 -5.51
N LEU A 231 6.52 -1.17 -6.75
CA LEU A 231 7.52 -1.43 -7.78
C LEU A 231 7.40 -0.36 -8.87
N PRO A 232 8.49 0.30 -9.29
CA PRO A 232 8.43 1.29 -10.36
C PRO A 232 8.06 0.64 -11.69
N LYS A 233 7.12 1.24 -12.42
CA LYS A 233 6.83 0.83 -13.79
C LYS A 233 7.96 1.29 -14.70
N ARG A 234 8.39 0.44 -15.62
CA ARG A 234 9.26 0.88 -16.70
C ARG A 234 8.45 1.81 -17.59
N GLU A 235 8.99 2.96 -17.94
CA GLU A 235 8.45 3.77 -19.02
C GLU A 235 8.52 2.92 -20.29
N LYS A 236 7.39 2.32 -20.66
CA LYS A 236 7.24 1.79 -22.00
C LYS A 236 7.35 3.02 -22.88
N LEU A 237 8.41 3.10 -23.70
CA LEU A 237 8.44 4.01 -24.83
C LEU A 237 7.29 3.56 -25.72
N ILE A 238 6.10 4.07 -25.44
CA ILE A 238 4.98 3.97 -26.35
C ILE A 238 5.42 4.87 -27.47
N ASN A 239 6.07 4.27 -28.47
CA ASN A 239 6.04 4.77 -29.83
C ASN A 239 4.56 4.77 -30.19
N ARG A 240 3.83 5.77 -29.70
CA ARG A 240 2.62 6.20 -30.37
C ARG A 240 3.15 6.42 -31.78
N PRO A 241 2.66 5.71 -32.80
CA PRO A 241 2.82 6.27 -34.13
C PRO A 241 2.38 7.71 -33.95
N GLN A 242 3.27 8.68 -34.29
CA GLN A 242 2.85 10.06 -34.46
C GLN A 242 1.51 9.92 -35.14
N SER A 243 0.42 10.35 -34.49
CA SER A 243 -0.90 10.22 -35.07
C SER A 243 -0.72 10.80 -36.45
N THR A 244 -0.61 9.92 -37.44
CA THR A 244 -0.55 10.33 -38.82
C THR A 244 -2.02 10.65 -39.00
N LYS A 245 -2.40 11.86 -38.57
CA LYS A 245 -3.27 12.66 -39.36
C LYS A 245 -2.57 12.65 -40.71
N ARG A 246 -2.89 11.64 -41.52
CA ARG A 246 -2.84 11.76 -42.96
C ARG A 246 -3.73 12.95 -43.17
N ILE A 247 -3.12 14.13 -43.21
CA ILE A 247 -3.69 15.28 -43.87
C ILE A 247 -3.69 14.81 -45.31
N PHE A 248 -4.75 14.09 -45.65
CA PHE A 248 -5.10 13.86 -47.03
C PHE A 248 -5.57 15.24 -47.44
N CYS A 249 -4.64 16.07 -47.91
CA CYS A 249 -4.95 17.38 -48.45
C CYS A 249 -5.68 17.12 -49.76
N ASP A 250 -6.95 16.72 -49.65
CA ASP A 250 -7.85 16.74 -50.78
C ASP A 250 -7.90 18.19 -51.23
N SER A 251 -7.78 18.42 -52.54
CA SER A 251 -7.91 19.76 -53.13
C SER A 251 -9.18 20.49 -52.69
N SER A 252 -10.21 19.75 -52.22
CA SER A 252 -11.43 20.30 -51.62
C SER A 252 -11.23 20.92 -50.23
N GLU A 253 -10.27 20.47 -49.41
CA GLU A 253 -10.05 20.98 -48.04
C GLU A 253 -9.43 22.38 -48.06
N ALA A 254 -8.48 22.61 -48.98
CA ALA A 254 -7.91 23.94 -49.23
C ALA A 254 -8.94 24.96 -49.74
N LEU A 255 -9.93 24.52 -50.53
CA LEU A 255 -11.03 25.39 -50.95
C LEU A 255 -11.92 25.84 -49.78
N TRP A 256 -12.14 24.94 -48.81
CA TRP A 256 -12.88 25.27 -47.59
C TRP A 256 -12.10 26.24 -46.72
N ASP A 257 -10.79 26.06 -46.57
CA ASP A 257 -9.97 26.95 -45.74
C ASP A 257 -10.02 28.40 -46.25
N ASN A 258 -9.89 28.61 -47.57
CA ASN A 258 -10.00 29.95 -48.17
C ASN A 258 -11.40 30.57 -47.97
N LEU A 259 -12.46 29.77 -48.13
CA LEU A 259 -13.83 30.23 -47.92
C LEU A 259 -14.15 30.58 -46.47
N LEU A 260 -13.67 29.77 -45.53
CA LEU A 260 -13.88 30.04 -44.10
C LEU A 260 -13.08 31.27 -43.66
N TYR A 261 -11.91 31.50 -44.26
CA TYR A 261 -11.12 32.70 -44.00
C TYR A 261 -11.82 33.96 -44.52
N TRP A 262 -12.27 33.95 -45.78
CA TRP A 262 -13.07 35.05 -46.34
C TRP A 262 -14.32 35.32 -45.48
N LEU A 263 -15.07 34.29 -45.11
CA LEU A 263 -16.25 34.48 -44.27
C LEU A 263 -15.89 35.04 -42.89
N ALA A 264 -14.73 34.67 -42.33
CA ALA A 264 -14.27 35.21 -41.06
C ALA A 264 -13.91 36.70 -41.13
N GLU A 265 -13.40 37.16 -42.28
CA GLU A 265 -13.11 38.56 -42.59
C GLU A 265 -14.41 39.38 -42.65
N GLU A 266 -15.38 38.96 -43.48
CA GLU A 266 -16.69 39.61 -43.60
C GLU A 266 -17.45 39.69 -42.25
N LEU A 267 -17.33 38.65 -41.42
CA LEU A 267 -17.96 38.63 -40.09
C LEU A 267 -17.23 39.52 -39.08
N ALA A 268 -15.92 39.76 -39.28
CA ALA A 268 -15.14 40.62 -38.42
C ALA A 268 -15.35 42.11 -38.72
N GLU A 269 -15.49 42.48 -40.00
CA GLU A 269 -15.74 43.87 -40.43
C GLU A 269 -17.03 44.43 -39.84
N ASP A 270 -18.09 43.63 -39.79
CA ASP A 270 -19.41 44.06 -39.32
C ASP A 270 -19.62 43.96 -37.80
N ASN A 271 -18.55 43.77 -37.00
CA ASN A 271 -18.61 43.50 -35.56
C ASN A 271 -19.60 42.37 -35.18
N THR A 272 -19.97 41.53 -36.14
CA THR A 272 -20.99 40.50 -35.98
C THR A 272 -20.32 39.29 -35.38
N SER A 273 -20.30 39.22 -34.04
CA SER A 273 -19.65 38.11 -33.35
C SER A 273 -20.24 36.77 -33.82
N LEU A 274 -19.40 35.76 -34.02
CA LEU A 274 -19.81 34.41 -34.42
C LEU A 274 -20.85 33.76 -33.48
N ASN A 275 -21.03 34.30 -32.27
CA ASN A 275 -22.13 33.96 -31.37
C ASN A 275 -23.51 34.26 -31.98
N ALA A 276 -23.62 35.27 -32.84
CA ALA A 276 -24.84 35.64 -33.56
C ALA A 276 -25.26 34.57 -34.59
N LEU A 277 -24.30 33.83 -35.16
CA LEU A 277 -24.56 32.73 -36.09
C LEU A 277 -25.14 31.48 -35.41
N ARG A 278 -25.12 31.43 -34.06
CA ARG A 278 -25.62 30.31 -33.25
C ARG A 278 -25.10 28.95 -33.73
N LEU A 279 -23.83 28.91 -34.15
CA LEU A 279 -23.19 27.65 -34.51
C LEU A 279 -23.13 26.74 -33.28
N PRO A 280 -23.32 25.41 -33.44
CA PRO A 280 -23.25 24.44 -32.34
C PRO A 280 -21.80 24.21 -31.87
N ILE A 281 -21.20 25.24 -31.28
CA ILE A 281 -19.84 25.20 -30.72
C ILE A 281 -19.96 25.28 -29.19
N HIS A 282 -19.24 24.42 -28.49
CA HIS A 282 -19.27 24.39 -27.02
C HIS A 282 -18.65 25.66 -26.42
N ARG A 283 -19.20 26.15 -25.31
CA ARG A 283 -18.75 27.39 -24.64
C ARG A 283 -17.27 27.38 -24.25
N SER A 284 -16.73 26.22 -23.90
CA SER A 284 -15.30 26.07 -23.58
C SER A 284 -14.40 26.35 -24.78
N MET A 285 -14.83 25.98 -26.00
CA MET A 285 -14.07 26.26 -27.22
C MET A 285 -14.07 27.76 -27.55
N LEU A 286 -15.19 28.44 -27.33
CA LEU A 286 -15.28 29.90 -27.47
C LEU A 286 -14.29 30.62 -26.53
N GLN A 287 -14.21 30.20 -25.27
CA GLN A 287 -13.25 30.76 -24.31
C GLN A 287 -11.80 30.46 -24.69
N LEU A 288 -11.52 29.24 -25.16
CA LEU A 288 -10.17 28.85 -25.57
C LEU A 288 -9.67 29.67 -26.77
N VAL A 289 -10.52 29.86 -27.79
CA VAL A 289 -10.15 30.65 -28.98
C VAL A 289 -9.89 32.12 -28.62
N ARG A 290 -10.71 32.70 -27.73
CA ARG A 290 -10.50 34.06 -27.22
C ARG A 290 -9.16 34.21 -26.48
N LEU A 291 -8.74 33.19 -25.73
CA LEU A 291 -7.44 33.20 -25.04
C LEU A 291 -6.26 33.06 -26.00
N LYS A 292 -6.43 32.34 -27.11
CA LYS A 292 -5.35 32.13 -28.09
C LYS A 292 -5.01 33.39 -28.88
N CYS A 293 -6.01 34.17 -29.26
CA CYS A 293 -5.83 35.32 -30.15
C CYS A 293 -6.67 36.51 -29.67
N PRO A 294 -6.29 37.20 -28.57
CA PRO A 294 -7.14 38.22 -27.94
C PRO A 294 -7.46 39.42 -28.85
N ASP A 295 -6.51 39.82 -29.71
CA ASP A 295 -6.59 41.09 -30.45
C ASP A 295 -6.92 40.93 -31.95
N ASN A 296 -7.20 39.72 -32.43
CA ASN A 296 -7.50 39.46 -33.84
C ASN A 296 -8.86 38.79 -34.02
N SER A 297 -9.89 39.59 -34.29
CA SER A 297 -11.27 39.13 -34.48
C SER A 297 -11.44 38.21 -35.70
N ILE A 298 -10.74 38.49 -36.80
CA ILE A 298 -10.74 37.66 -38.02
C ILE A 298 -10.22 36.26 -37.67
N HIS A 299 -9.09 36.17 -36.97
CA HIS A 299 -8.49 34.88 -36.62
C HIS A 299 -9.33 34.12 -35.57
N GLN A 300 -9.92 34.83 -34.60
CA GLN A 300 -10.89 34.21 -33.69
C GLN A 300 -12.09 33.62 -34.45
N ASN A 301 -12.61 34.38 -35.42
CA ASN A 301 -13.75 33.96 -36.23
C ASN A 301 -13.41 32.73 -37.08
N TYR A 302 -12.25 32.75 -37.73
CA TYR A 302 -11.73 31.65 -38.53
C TYR A 302 -11.56 30.36 -37.72
N GLU A 303 -10.91 30.44 -36.55
CA GLU A 303 -10.71 29.28 -35.67
C GLU A 303 -12.04 28.67 -35.20
N LEU A 304 -13.05 29.49 -34.94
CA LEU A 304 -14.38 29.02 -34.57
C LEU A 304 -15.10 28.32 -35.73
N LEU A 305 -15.02 28.86 -36.94
CA LEU A 305 -15.55 28.22 -38.14
C LEU A 305 -14.87 26.87 -38.42
N CYS A 306 -13.54 26.81 -38.26
CA CYS A 306 -12.77 25.58 -38.35
C CYS A 306 -13.19 24.56 -37.28
N CYS A 307 -13.43 25.01 -36.04
CA CYS A 307 -13.92 24.14 -34.96
C CYS A 307 -15.32 23.59 -35.28
N TRP A 308 -16.24 24.44 -35.76
CA TRP A 308 -17.55 24.00 -36.21
C TRP A 308 -17.44 22.97 -37.34
N GLN A 309 -16.63 23.23 -38.35
CA GLN A 309 -16.45 22.31 -39.47
C GLN A 309 -15.95 20.92 -39.02
N LYS A 310 -15.06 20.88 -38.02
CA LYS A 310 -14.54 19.63 -37.43
C LYS A 310 -15.56 18.87 -36.59
N THR A 311 -16.60 19.52 -36.08
CA THR A 311 -17.69 18.86 -35.34
C THR A 311 -18.70 18.16 -36.25
N LEU A 312 -18.69 18.45 -37.56
CA LEU A 312 -19.64 17.89 -38.50
C LEU A 312 -19.21 16.50 -39.01
N PRO A 313 -20.16 15.56 -39.22
CA PRO A 313 -19.90 14.33 -39.96
C PRO A 313 -19.38 14.61 -41.38
N ARG A 314 -18.53 13.73 -41.93
CA ARG A 314 -17.98 13.88 -43.29
C ARG A 314 -19.05 13.92 -44.40
N SER A 315 -20.21 13.31 -44.17
CA SER A 315 -21.35 13.28 -45.09
C SER A 315 -22.26 14.52 -45.01
N ALA A 316 -22.01 15.43 -44.08
CA ALA A 316 -22.83 16.61 -43.91
C ALA A 316 -22.60 17.61 -45.06
N ASP A 317 -23.70 18.14 -45.62
CA ASP A 317 -23.63 19.27 -46.56
C ASP A 317 -23.27 20.55 -45.80
N LYS A 318 -21.96 20.77 -45.67
CA LYS A 318 -21.37 21.92 -44.95
C LYS A 318 -21.86 23.25 -45.51
N GLN A 319 -22.03 23.34 -46.83
CA GLN A 319 -22.44 24.56 -47.52
C GLN A 319 -23.88 24.95 -47.17
N GLN A 320 -24.80 23.99 -47.25
CA GLN A 320 -26.20 24.24 -46.90
C GLN A 320 -26.37 24.59 -45.42
N LEU A 321 -25.62 23.93 -44.53
CA LEU A 321 -25.68 24.22 -43.11
C LEU A 321 -25.21 25.66 -42.82
N LEU A 322 -24.07 26.07 -43.36
CA LEU A 322 -23.53 27.41 -43.16
C LEU A 322 -24.46 28.49 -43.74
N SER A 323 -25.01 28.24 -44.93
CA SER A 323 -26.03 29.11 -45.56
C SER A 323 -27.26 29.29 -44.66
N ARG A 324 -27.76 28.20 -44.05
CA ARG A 324 -28.88 28.26 -43.10
C ARG A 324 -28.55 29.06 -41.85
N TYR A 325 -27.33 28.95 -41.33
CA TYR A 325 -26.91 29.73 -40.15
C TYR A 325 -26.79 31.22 -40.47
N LEU A 326 -26.21 31.57 -41.63
CA LEU A 326 -26.12 32.96 -42.11
C LEU A 326 -27.50 33.58 -42.34
N GLN A 327 -28.43 32.83 -42.95
CA GLN A 327 -29.81 33.30 -43.10
C GLN A 327 -30.52 33.50 -41.76
N LYS A 328 -30.29 32.61 -40.79
CA LYS A 328 -30.86 32.73 -39.43
C LYS A 328 -30.28 33.89 -38.64
N SER A 329 -29.04 34.30 -38.92
CA SER A 329 -28.44 35.50 -38.31
C SER A 329 -28.81 36.79 -39.04
N GLY A 330 -29.65 36.73 -40.07
CA GLY A 330 -30.06 37.89 -40.88
C GLY A 330 -29.11 38.26 -42.02
N ARG A 331 -28.04 37.49 -42.24
CA ARG A 331 -27.03 37.71 -43.28
C ARG A 331 -27.32 36.90 -44.54
N ARG A 332 -28.40 37.29 -45.23
CA ARG A 332 -28.79 36.64 -46.50
C ARG A 332 -27.81 36.97 -47.63
N ASP A 333 -27.27 38.19 -47.61
CA ASP A 333 -26.16 38.66 -48.44
C ASP A 333 -24.99 37.66 -48.49
N LEU A 334 -24.41 37.33 -47.34
CA LEU A 334 -23.29 36.40 -47.24
C LEU A 334 -23.69 34.96 -47.61
N SER A 335 -24.94 34.57 -47.35
CA SER A 335 -25.43 33.26 -47.76
C SER A 335 -25.52 33.11 -49.28
N GLU A 336 -25.92 34.15 -49.99
CA GLU A 336 -26.01 34.15 -51.45
C GLU A 336 -24.62 34.18 -52.08
N GLU A 337 -23.72 35.00 -51.53
CA GLU A 337 -22.33 35.07 -51.99
C GLU A 337 -21.54 33.80 -51.71
N LEU A 338 -21.73 33.17 -50.53
CA LEU A 338 -21.14 31.87 -50.22
C LEU A 338 -21.58 30.79 -51.21
N ARG A 339 -22.86 30.82 -51.63
CA ARG A 339 -23.37 29.90 -52.64
C ARG A 339 -22.73 30.15 -54.00
N PHE A 340 -22.57 31.40 -54.39
CA PHE A 340 -21.93 31.80 -55.63
C PHE A 340 -20.43 31.39 -55.66
N LYS A 341 -19.66 31.73 -54.61
CA LYS A 341 -18.23 31.40 -54.50
C LYS A 341 -18.00 29.88 -54.49
N TRP A 342 -18.85 29.11 -53.82
CA TRP A 342 -18.77 27.64 -53.83
C TRP A 342 -19.03 27.03 -55.22
N GLN A 343 -20.04 27.53 -55.95
CA GLN A 343 -20.41 27.01 -57.27
C GLN A 343 -19.38 27.36 -58.35
N ASN A 344 -18.85 28.59 -58.32
CA ASN A 344 -17.95 29.08 -59.35
C ASN A 344 -16.46 28.89 -59.02
N LYS A 345 -16.14 28.38 -57.82
CA LYS A 345 -14.77 28.19 -57.33
C LYS A 345 -13.91 29.46 -57.41
N VAL A 346 -14.53 30.63 -57.22
CA VAL A 346 -13.84 31.93 -57.25
C VAL A 346 -13.45 32.28 -55.82
N PHE A 347 -12.15 32.24 -55.55
CA PHE A 347 -11.55 32.51 -54.24
C PHE A 347 -10.38 33.48 -54.45
N THR A 348 -10.72 34.73 -54.77
CA THR A 348 -9.80 35.86 -54.90
C THR A 348 -10.21 36.93 -53.94
#